data_AF-A0A2V5X559-F1
#
_entry.id   AF-A0A2V5X559-F1
#
_cell.length_a   1.000
_cell.length_b   1.000
_cell.length_c   1.000
_cell.angle_alpha   90.00
_cell.angle_beta   90.00
_cell.angle_gamma   90.00
#
_symmetry.space_group_name_H-M   'P 1'
#
loop_
_entity.id
_entity.type
_entity.pdbx_description
1 polymer ?
#
loop_
_entity_poly.entity_id
_entity_poly.type
_entity_poly.pdbx_seq_one_letter_code
_entity_poly.pdbx_strand_id
1 'polypeptide(L)'
;MLIFVDESGNFTIPHHGKRNLSCVGALIVPETAHNDLIGAFVKLRDMWAGSLREVKGNTLREEQTAELIDLLVDRGCLLFICATEMSLNSASMIANFQREQSEYITENITDAHHPLLRRQVFRLRQRFESMPAQLFLQSVLLTDVIRKAIDESSVHFAMKNPPELGAFRWFIDGKDKTKTAYEAAWELMAAGLIQSKGIEKPGIAVVEGDYTFFRRSFMDADPKWPDYLPKPQSRGPFQHGMIWNLKKVLYDSLSFVDSKNCCGLQLVDIVTSTFRRALMGRLKQQGYERLGELMRRLGPSPVELHLFNSNGSQRGFSEYDNAVALIDSRSQLVGK
;
A
#
# COMPACT_ATOMS: atom_id res chain seq x y z
N MET A 1 6.86 9.83 -10.18
CA MET A 1 5.54 9.18 -10.05
C MET A 1 4.69 9.73 -8.92
N LEU A 2 3.36 9.64 -9.07
CA LEU A 2 2.36 9.99 -8.04
C LEU A 2 1.69 8.73 -7.51
N ILE A 3 1.50 8.64 -6.19
CA ILE A 3 1.01 7.44 -5.50
C ILE A 3 -0.16 7.84 -4.61
N PHE A 4 -1.34 7.35 -4.95
CA PHE A 4 -2.59 7.62 -4.23
C PHE A 4 -2.97 6.40 -3.42
N VAL A 5 -3.33 6.58 -2.14
CA VAL A 5 -3.64 5.47 -1.23
C VAL A 5 -4.98 5.72 -0.56
N ASP A 6 -5.83 4.68 -0.60
CA ASP A 6 -7.13 4.66 0.08
C ASP A 6 -7.49 3.22 0.50
N GLU A 7 -8.47 3.09 1.37
CA GLU A 7 -8.97 1.82 1.86
C GLU A 7 -10.39 1.48 1.40
N SER A 8 -10.72 0.20 1.36
CA SER A 8 -12.10 -0.25 1.20
C SER A 8 -12.47 -1.33 2.22
N GLY A 9 -13.64 -1.17 2.83
CA GLY A 9 -14.08 -1.99 3.96
C GLY A 9 -14.04 -1.20 5.27
N ASN A 10 -14.53 -1.82 6.33
CA ASN A 10 -14.63 -1.18 7.65
C ASN A 10 -13.72 -1.85 8.68
N PHE A 11 -12.96 -2.88 8.31
CA PHE A 11 -12.02 -3.58 9.20
C PHE A 11 -12.67 -4.06 10.51
N THR A 12 -13.98 -4.36 10.49
CA THR A 12 -14.69 -4.93 11.64
C THR A 12 -14.89 -6.42 11.47
N ILE A 13 -14.80 -7.15 12.58
CA ILE A 13 -15.19 -8.56 12.60
C ILE A 13 -16.71 -8.62 12.34
N PRO A 14 -17.16 -9.32 11.28
CA PRO A 14 -18.57 -9.41 10.96
C PRO A 14 -19.31 -10.32 11.94
N HIS A 15 -20.65 -10.23 11.96
CA HIS A 15 -21.47 -11.23 12.66
C HIS A 15 -21.23 -12.63 12.09
N HIS A 16 -21.45 -13.66 12.93
CA HIS A 16 -21.19 -15.06 12.60
C HIS A 16 -21.79 -15.46 11.24
N GLY A 17 -21.00 -16.16 10.42
CA GLY A 17 -21.39 -16.64 9.09
C GLY A 17 -21.41 -15.57 7.99
N LYS A 18 -21.08 -14.30 8.29
CA LYS A 18 -20.91 -13.26 7.28
C LYS A 18 -19.42 -13.06 6.96
N ARG A 19 -19.15 -12.70 5.70
CA ARG A 19 -17.81 -12.35 5.19
C ARG A 19 -17.61 -10.84 5.23
N ASN A 20 -16.38 -10.40 5.43
CA ASN A 20 -16.00 -9.01 5.37
C ASN A 20 -14.52 -8.84 5.01
N LEU A 21 -14.23 -8.89 3.72
CA LEU A 21 -12.94 -8.46 3.20
C LEU A 21 -12.74 -6.96 3.44
N SER A 22 -11.58 -6.57 3.93
CA SER A 22 -11.12 -5.18 3.97
C SER A 22 -9.74 -5.08 3.32
N CYS A 23 -9.44 -3.97 2.65
CA CYS A 23 -8.19 -3.80 1.92
C CYS A 23 -7.72 -2.35 1.90
N VAL A 24 -6.42 -2.17 1.69
CA VAL A 24 -5.80 -0.89 1.39
C VAL A 24 -5.16 -1.01 0.00
N GLY A 25 -5.41 -0.03 -0.86
CA GLY A 25 -4.90 0.02 -2.21
C GLY A 25 -4.00 1.22 -2.44
N ALA A 26 -2.93 1.02 -3.21
CA ALA A 26 -2.08 2.09 -3.71
C ALA A 26 -2.13 2.10 -5.25
N LEU A 27 -2.62 3.20 -5.81
CA LEU A 27 -2.61 3.46 -7.25
C LEU A 27 -1.42 4.36 -7.59
N ILE A 28 -0.52 3.86 -8.43
CA ILE A 28 0.59 4.62 -8.97
C ILE A 28 0.23 5.14 -10.35
N VAL A 29 0.35 6.45 -10.52
CA VAL A 29 0.17 7.16 -11.77
C VAL A 29 1.54 7.68 -12.23
N PRO A 30 2.02 7.29 -13.43
CA PRO A 30 3.20 7.89 -14.03
C PRO A 30 3.02 9.41 -14.13
N GLU A 31 4.05 10.17 -13.75
CA GLU A 31 3.99 11.63 -13.74
C GLU A 31 3.73 12.19 -15.14
N THR A 32 4.27 11.54 -16.17
CA THR A 32 4.02 11.88 -17.58
C THR A 32 2.57 11.69 -18.03
N ALA A 33 1.82 10.80 -17.39
CA ALA A 33 0.43 10.48 -17.75
C ALA A 33 -0.61 11.21 -16.89
N HIS A 34 -0.18 11.83 -15.78
CA HIS A 34 -1.08 12.34 -14.75
C HIS A 34 -2.11 13.35 -15.29
N ASN A 35 -1.68 14.42 -15.95
CA ASN A 35 -2.60 15.49 -16.35
C ASN A 35 -3.65 15.01 -17.37
N ASP A 36 -3.24 14.19 -18.33
CA ASP A 36 -4.13 13.59 -19.31
C ASP A 36 -5.12 12.62 -18.67
N LEU A 37 -4.65 11.78 -17.73
CA LEU A 37 -5.48 10.86 -16.98
C LEU A 37 -6.57 11.62 -16.19
N ILE A 38 -6.18 12.67 -15.45
CA ILE A 38 -7.13 13.46 -14.66
C ILE A 38 -8.14 14.16 -15.57
N GLY A 39 -7.70 14.72 -16.70
CA GLY A 39 -8.59 15.32 -17.69
C GLY A 39 -9.61 14.33 -18.27
N ALA A 40 -9.17 13.10 -18.57
CA ALA A 40 -10.06 12.03 -19.04
C ALA A 40 -11.02 11.56 -17.95
N PHE A 41 -10.54 11.36 -16.72
CA PHE A 41 -11.36 10.94 -15.60
C PHE A 41 -12.44 11.97 -15.26
N VAL A 42 -12.12 13.28 -15.28
CA VAL A 42 -13.12 14.32 -15.04
C VAL A 42 -14.26 14.23 -16.06
N LYS A 43 -13.96 14.00 -17.35
CA LYS A 43 -15.01 13.82 -18.37
C LYS A 43 -15.88 12.61 -18.08
N LEU A 44 -15.27 11.47 -17.72
CA LEU A 44 -15.99 10.25 -17.34
C LEU A 44 -16.92 10.49 -16.15
N ARG A 45 -16.36 11.07 -15.08
CA ARG A 45 -17.07 11.40 -13.85
C ARG A 45 -18.27 12.30 -14.12
N ASP A 46 -18.09 13.34 -14.92
CA ASP A 46 -19.14 14.31 -15.24
C ASP A 46 -20.27 13.66 -16.06
N MET A 47 -19.97 12.66 -16.90
CA MET A 47 -20.99 11.85 -17.60
C MET A 47 -21.76 10.93 -16.66
N TRP A 48 -21.10 10.36 -15.64
CA TRP A 48 -21.72 9.39 -14.73
C TRP A 48 -22.57 10.02 -13.64
N ALA A 49 -22.11 11.15 -13.09
CA ALA A 49 -22.64 11.74 -11.86
C ALA A 49 -23.06 13.21 -12.01
N GLY A 50 -23.03 13.75 -13.24
CA GLY A 50 -23.31 15.17 -13.50
C GLY A 50 -22.26 16.07 -12.84
N SER A 51 -22.69 17.19 -12.25
CA SER A 51 -21.80 18.17 -11.60
C SER A 51 -21.37 17.79 -10.18
N LEU A 52 -21.55 16.53 -9.76
CA LEU A 52 -21.05 16.06 -8.47
C LEU A 52 -19.51 16.08 -8.45
N ARG A 53 -18.95 16.64 -7.37
CA ARG A 53 -17.49 16.81 -7.21
C ARG A 53 -16.75 15.50 -6.91
N GLU A 54 -17.47 14.48 -6.46
CA GLU A 54 -16.90 13.22 -6.00
C GLU A 54 -17.80 12.05 -6.41
N VAL A 55 -17.17 10.99 -6.91
CA VAL A 55 -17.81 9.71 -7.22
C VAL A 55 -17.19 8.64 -6.35
N LYS A 56 -18.03 7.85 -5.68
CA LYS A 56 -17.60 6.77 -4.79
C LYS A 56 -17.61 5.43 -5.51
N GLY A 57 -16.56 4.64 -5.37
CA GLY A 57 -16.38 3.34 -6.04
C GLY A 57 -17.50 2.33 -5.80
N ASN A 58 -18.15 2.39 -4.65
CA ASN A 58 -19.27 1.49 -4.30
C ASN A 58 -20.59 1.81 -5.03
N THR A 59 -20.69 2.98 -5.68
CA THR A 59 -21.89 3.41 -6.42
C THR A 59 -21.82 3.11 -7.92
N LEU A 60 -20.64 2.78 -8.45
CA LEU A 60 -20.46 2.57 -9.88
C LEU A 60 -21.00 1.23 -10.36
N ARG A 61 -21.63 1.24 -11.53
CA ARG A 61 -22.04 0.04 -12.26
C ARG A 61 -20.86 -0.63 -12.95
N GLU A 62 -21.06 -1.85 -13.42
CA GLU A 62 -20.07 -2.65 -14.12
C GLU A 62 -19.44 -1.89 -15.30
N GLU A 63 -20.24 -1.25 -16.15
CA GLU A 63 -19.74 -0.58 -17.35
C GLU A 63 -18.84 0.62 -17.00
N GLN A 64 -19.24 1.40 -16.00
CA GLN A 64 -18.49 2.58 -15.54
C GLN A 64 -17.17 2.16 -14.88
N THR A 65 -17.21 1.05 -14.15
CA THR A 65 -16.03 0.48 -13.51
C THR A 65 -15.03 -0.03 -14.55
N ALA A 66 -15.52 -0.74 -15.57
CA ALA A 66 -14.71 -1.23 -16.67
C ALA A 66 -14.06 -0.07 -17.46
N GLU A 67 -14.84 0.95 -17.82
CA GLU A 67 -14.37 2.14 -18.53
C GLU A 67 -13.25 2.87 -17.77
N LEU A 68 -13.35 2.92 -16.43
CA LEU A 68 -12.27 3.48 -15.61
C LEU A 68 -11.01 2.61 -15.63
N ILE A 69 -11.16 1.29 -15.50
CA ILE A 69 -10.03 0.36 -15.52
C ILE A 69 -9.32 0.46 -16.87
N ASP A 70 -10.07 0.51 -17.97
CA ASP A 70 -9.53 0.70 -19.32
C ASP A 70 -8.68 1.96 -19.39
N LEU A 71 -9.22 3.09 -18.91
CA LEU A 71 -8.48 4.35 -18.85
C LEU A 71 -7.19 4.22 -18.04
N LEU A 72 -7.23 3.57 -16.87
CA LEU A 72 -6.04 3.42 -16.03
C LEU A 72 -4.97 2.51 -16.67
N VAL A 73 -5.40 1.42 -17.32
CA VAL A 73 -4.50 0.48 -18.01
C VAL A 73 -3.83 1.18 -19.19
N ASP A 74 -4.59 1.90 -20.01
CA ASP A 74 -4.09 2.61 -21.19
C ASP A 74 -3.10 3.73 -20.82
N ARG A 75 -3.18 4.24 -19.58
CA ARG A 75 -2.26 5.25 -19.03
C ARG A 75 -1.07 4.66 -18.26
N GLY A 76 -0.92 3.33 -18.27
CA GLY A 76 0.20 2.64 -17.63
C GLY A 76 0.20 2.77 -16.10
N CYS A 77 -0.97 2.93 -15.48
CA CYS A 77 -1.08 2.98 -14.04
C CYS A 77 -0.83 1.60 -13.41
N LEU A 78 -0.36 1.59 -12.16
CA LEU A 78 -0.14 0.37 -11.39
C LEU A 78 -1.03 0.36 -10.14
N LEU A 79 -1.58 -0.80 -9.80
CA LEU A 79 -2.37 -1.00 -8.59
C LEU A 79 -1.72 -2.06 -7.70
N PHE A 80 -1.53 -1.71 -6.43
CA PHE A 80 -1.08 -2.62 -5.39
C PHE A 80 -2.16 -2.73 -4.31
N ILE A 81 -2.44 -3.95 -3.85
CA ILE A 81 -3.45 -4.21 -2.83
C ILE A 81 -2.87 -5.10 -1.73
N CYS A 82 -3.06 -4.67 -0.49
CA CYS A 82 -2.98 -5.53 0.69
C CYS A 82 -4.40 -5.69 1.25
N ALA A 83 -4.76 -6.90 1.67
CA ALA A 83 -6.13 -7.21 2.09
C ALA A 83 -6.16 -8.17 3.28
N THR A 84 -7.28 -8.20 4.00
CA THR A 84 -7.56 -9.13 5.09
C THR A 84 -9.03 -9.54 5.07
N GLU A 85 -9.30 -10.81 5.36
CA GLU A 85 -10.67 -11.30 5.55
C GLU A 85 -11.00 -11.24 7.05
N MET A 86 -11.84 -10.26 7.43
CA MET A 86 -12.13 -10.01 8.84
C MET A 86 -12.92 -11.13 9.51
N SER A 87 -13.65 -11.96 8.76
CA SER A 87 -14.40 -13.09 9.34
C SER A 87 -13.52 -14.19 9.95
N LEU A 88 -12.23 -14.17 9.66
CA LEU A 88 -11.26 -15.18 10.08
C LEU A 88 -10.37 -14.71 11.23
N ASN A 89 -10.55 -13.48 11.66
CA ASN A 89 -9.87 -12.91 12.79
C ASN A 89 -10.80 -12.93 14.00
N SER A 90 -10.24 -13.15 15.19
CA SER A 90 -10.96 -12.96 16.44
C SER A 90 -10.50 -11.69 17.15
N ALA A 91 -11.32 -11.15 18.04
CA ALA A 91 -10.96 -9.96 18.80
C ALA A 91 -9.72 -10.19 19.67
N SER A 92 -9.60 -11.37 20.30
CA SER A 92 -8.44 -11.73 21.11
C SER A 92 -7.17 -11.90 20.28
N MET A 93 -7.30 -12.44 19.07
CA MET A 93 -6.19 -12.59 18.13
C MET A 93 -5.63 -11.24 17.70
N ILE A 94 -6.51 -10.30 17.30
CA ILE A 94 -6.10 -8.95 16.92
C ILE A 94 -5.46 -8.23 18.13
N ALA A 95 -6.06 -8.34 19.31
CA ALA A 95 -5.53 -7.73 20.52
C ALA A 95 -4.14 -8.27 20.89
N ASN A 96 -3.93 -9.59 20.78
CA ASN A 96 -2.62 -10.20 21.03
C ASN A 96 -1.59 -9.73 20.00
N PHE A 97 -1.94 -9.74 18.71
CA PHE A 97 -1.05 -9.26 17.65
C PHE A 97 -0.70 -7.78 17.86
N GLN A 98 -1.69 -6.93 18.19
CA GLN A 98 -1.47 -5.52 18.50
C GLN A 98 -0.54 -5.32 19.70
N ARG A 99 -0.72 -6.09 20.77
CA ARG A 99 0.17 -6.07 21.93
C ARG A 99 1.59 -6.45 21.57
N GLU A 100 1.79 -7.56 20.86
CA GLU A 100 3.12 -8.03 20.45
C GLU A 100 3.83 -7.02 19.55
N GLN A 101 3.13 -6.48 18.54
CA GLN A 101 3.66 -5.41 17.69
C GLN A 101 4.03 -4.16 18.50
N SER A 102 3.24 -3.83 19.52
CA SER A 102 3.51 -2.68 20.38
C SER A 102 4.71 -2.90 21.31
N GLU A 103 4.92 -4.13 21.78
CA GLU A 103 6.07 -4.51 22.61
C GLU A 103 7.39 -4.35 21.83
N TYR A 104 7.41 -4.78 20.56
CA TYR A 104 8.58 -4.65 19.68
C TYR A 104 9.07 -3.21 19.49
N ILE A 105 8.19 -2.21 19.61
CA ILE A 105 8.56 -0.79 19.54
C ILE A 105 9.59 -0.43 20.63
N THR A 106 9.49 -1.08 21.79
CA THR A 106 10.31 -0.76 22.98
C THR A 106 11.30 -1.85 23.38
N GLU A 107 11.29 -3.00 22.72
CA GLU A 107 12.05 -4.20 23.10
C GLU A 107 13.54 -3.92 23.33
N ASN A 108 14.14 -3.08 22.48
CA ASN A 108 15.57 -2.78 22.49
C ASN A 108 15.91 -1.43 23.17
N ILE A 109 14.95 -0.79 23.83
CA ILE A 109 15.17 0.49 24.51
C ILE A 109 15.76 0.26 25.91
N THR A 110 16.98 0.74 26.12
CA THR A 110 17.74 0.63 27.39
C THR A 110 17.98 1.99 28.06
N ASP A 111 18.48 1.98 29.30
CA ASP A 111 18.87 3.20 30.04
C ASP A 111 20.02 3.97 29.39
N ALA A 112 20.82 3.33 28.53
CA ALA A 112 21.89 3.98 27.77
C ALA A 112 21.36 4.95 26.70
N HIS A 113 20.09 4.85 26.31
CA HIS A 113 19.47 5.74 25.33
C HIS A 113 19.11 7.08 25.96
N HIS A 114 19.17 8.14 25.15
CA HIS A 114 18.82 9.49 25.59
C HIS A 114 17.40 9.54 26.21
N PRO A 115 17.19 10.20 27.38
CA PRO A 115 15.90 10.20 28.07
C PRO A 115 14.71 10.68 27.22
N LEU A 116 14.94 11.66 26.33
CA LEU A 116 13.89 12.14 25.43
C LEU A 116 13.46 11.07 24.41
N LEU A 117 14.43 10.34 23.84
CA LEU A 117 14.15 9.27 22.89
C LEU A 117 13.33 8.17 23.58
N ARG A 118 13.78 7.73 24.75
CA ARG A 118 13.04 6.74 25.57
C ARG A 118 11.60 7.18 25.76
N ARG A 119 11.37 8.40 26.25
CA ARG A 119 10.03 8.94 26.47
C ARG A 119 9.19 8.99 25.19
N GLN A 120 9.79 9.35 24.06
CA GLN A 120 9.09 9.39 22.76
C GLN A 120 8.67 7.99 22.30
N VAL A 121 9.56 7.01 22.37
CA VAL A 121 9.30 5.63 21.93
C VAL A 121 8.26 4.95 22.84
N PHE A 122 8.34 5.14 24.16
CA PHE A 122 7.31 4.62 25.07
C PHE A 122 5.93 5.27 24.85
N ARG A 123 5.88 6.58 24.57
CA ARG A 123 4.62 7.25 24.21
C ARG A 123 4.05 6.72 22.90
N LEU A 124 4.91 6.39 21.95
CA LEU A 124 4.51 5.82 20.67
C LEU A 124 3.94 4.41 20.83
N ARG A 125 4.59 3.56 21.64
CA ARG A 125 4.04 2.27 22.07
C ARG A 125 2.64 2.41 22.68
N GLN A 126 2.47 3.30 23.65
CA GLN A 126 1.17 3.51 24.30
C GLN A 126 0.08 3.92 23.30
N ARG A 127 0.42 4.76 22.32
CA ARG A 127 -0.53 5.13 21.24
C ARG A 127 -0.96 3.90 20.44
N PHE A 128 -0.02 3.02 20.10
CA PHE A 128 -0.33 1.78 19.39
C PHE A 128 -1.18 0.82 20.24
N GLU A 129 -0.84 0.62 21.51
CA GLU A 129 -1.64 -0.23 22.42
C GLU A 129 -3.07 0.28 22.61
N SER A 130 -3.25 1.60 22.66
CA SER A 130 -4.57 2.23 22.82
C SER A 130 -5.35 2.39 21.52
N MET A 131 -4.76 2.06 20.36
CA MET A 131 -5.37 2.28 19.07
C MET A 131 -6.59 1.36 18.89
N PRO A 132 -7.73 1.86 18.38
CA PRO A 132 -8.84 0.99 18.00
C PRO A 132 -8.38 -0.09 17.01
N ALA A 133 -8.82 -1.33 17.20
CA ALA A 133 -8.42 -2.49 16.40
C ALA A 133 -8.52 -2.25 14.88
N GLN A 134 -9.61 -1.60 14.43
CA GLN A 134 -9.79 -1.22 13.03
C GLN A 134 -8.64 -0.35 12.51
N LEU A 135 -8.27 0.71 13.23
CA LEU A 135 -7.22 1.62 12.82
C LEU A 135 -5.85 0.96 12.90
N PHE A 136 -5.64 0.08 13.88
CA PHE A 136 -4.40 -0.69 13.99
C PHE A 136 -4.22 -1.62 12.79
N LEU A 137 -5.23 -2.40 12.40
CA LEU A 137 -5.14 -3.27 11.23
C LEU A 137 -4.99 -2.49 9.92
N GLN A 138 -5.69 -1.37 9.78
CA GLN A 138 -5.51 -0.46 8.66
C GLN A 138 -4.06 0.06 8.58
N SER A 139 -3.45 0.38 9.72
CA SER A 139 -2.03 0.81 9.82
C SER A 139 -1.06 -0.25 9.27
N VAL A 140 -1.35 -1.52 9.54
CA VAL A 140 -0.51 -2.64 9.13
C VAL A 140 -0.59 -2.81 7.61
N LEU A 141 -1.81 -2.88 7.06
CA LEU A 141 -2.00 -2.99 5.61
C LEU A 141 -1.48 -1.76 4.86
N LEU A 142 -1.63 -0.56 5.43
CA LEU A 142 -1.06 0.67 4.86
C LEU A 142 0.47 0.60 4.77
N THR A 143 1.12 0.13 5.83
CA THR A 143 2.58 -0.04 5.86
C THR A 143 3.03 -1.05 4.81
N ASP A 144 2.30 -2.16 4.69
CA ASP A 144 2.64 -3.25 3.76
C ASP A 144 2.37 -2.86 2.30
N VAL A 145 1.29 -2.14 2.01
CA VAL A 145 1.02 -1.67 0.63
C VAL A 145 2.04 -0.61 0.20
N ILE A 146 2.49 0.26 1.11
CA ILE A 146 3.55 1.24 0.82
C ILE A 146 4.87 0.53 0.55
N ARG A 147 5.24 -0.46 1.36
CA ARG A 147 6.43 -1.27 1.13
C ARG A 147 6.37 -1.95 -0.24
N LYS A 148 5.26 -2.62 -0.54
CA LYS A 148 5.01 -3.30 -1.80
C LYS A 148 5.07 -2.35 -3.00
N ALA A 149 4.43 -1.18 -2.88
CA ALA A 149 4.46 -0.14 -3.89
C ALA A 149 5.90 0.33 -4.15
N ILE A 150 6.70 0.56 -3.10
CA ILE A 150 8.11 0.94 -3.27
C ILE A 150 8.89 -0.16 -4.00
N ASP A 151 8.84 -1.40 -3.52
CA ASP A 151 9.66 -2.49 -4.06
C ASP A 151 9.29 -2.81 -5.50
N GLU A 152 8.00 -3.00 -5.79
CA GLU A 152 7.56 -3.49 -7.10
C GLU A 152 7.53 -2.39 -8.16
N SER A 153 7.14 -1.17 -7.81
CA SER A 153 7.21 -0.04 -8.75
C SER A 153 8.64 0.33 -9.08
N SER A 154 9.57 0.21 -8.12
CA SER A 154 10.99 0.48 -8.35
C SER A 154 11.54 -0.38 -9.48
N VAL A 155 11.24 -1.68 -9.43
CA VAL A 155 11.67 -2.61 -10.48
C VAL A 155 10.91 -2.38 -11.78
N HIS A 156 9.61 -2.14 -11.74
CA HIS A 156 8.82 -1.88 -12.94
C HIS A 156 9.34 -0.66 -13.71
N PHE A 157 9.50 0.48 -13.04
CA PHE A 157 9.92 1.71 -13.69
C PHE A 157 11.40 1.70 -14.06
N ALA A 158 12.27 0.99 -13.32
CA ALA A 158 13.66 0.79 -13.75
C ALA A 158 13.75 0.10 -15.12
N MET A 159 12.79 -0.76 -15.46
CA MET A 159 12.76 -1.49 -16.72
C MET A 159 12.04 -0.75 -17.85
N LYS A 160 11.04 0.09 -17.52
CA LYS A 160 10.13 0.66 -18.54
C LYS A 160 10.22 2.20 -18.65
N ASN A 161 10.39 2.91 -17.55
CA ASN A 161 10.44 4.38 -17.53
C ASN A 161 11.25 4.91 -16.31
N PRO A 162 12.59 4.82 -16.35
CA PRO A 162 13.47 5.12 -15.22
C PRO A 162 13.30 6.52 -14.57
N PRO A 163 13.00 7.60 -15.33
CA PRO A 163 12.76 8.91 -14.74
C PRO A 163 11.69 8.95 -13.64
N GLU A 164 10.69 8.06 -13.69
CA GLU A 164 9.63 7.99 -12.67
C GLU A 164 10.17 7.66 -11.27
N LEU A 165 11.34 7.01 -11.19
CA LEU A 165 12.04 6.68 -9.96
C LEU A 165 12.74 7.87 -9.30
N GLY A 166 12.69 9.06 -9.90
CA GLY A 166 13.29 10.26 -9.31
C GLY A 166 12.47 10.87 -8.18
N ALA A 167 11.19 10.51 -8.05
CA ALA A 167 10.28 11.09 -7.06
C ALA A 167 9.16 10.13 -6.66
N PHE A 168 8.94 9.99 -5.35
CA PHE A 168 7.80 9.32 -4.74
C PHE A 168 6.89 10.38 -4.12
N ARG A 169 5.73 10.62 -4.73
CA ARG A 169 4.77 11.62 -4.25
C ARG A 169 3.54 10.92 -3.69
N TRP A 170 3.41 10.89 -2.36
CA TRP A 170 2.37 10.16 -1.66
C TRP A 170 1.18 11.06 -1.32
N PHE A 171 -0.01 10.61 -1.70
CA PHE A 171 -1.29 11.21 -1.38
C PHE A 171 -2.13 10.15 -0.68
N ILE A 172 -2.38 10.33 0.62
CA ILE A 172 -3.18 9.41 1.43
C ILE A 172 -4.53 10.08 1.73
N ASP A 173 -5.64 9.36 1.60
CA ASP A 173 -6.97 9.87 1.98
C ASP A 173 -6.97 10.24 3.46
N GLY A 174 -7.07 11.55 3.73
CA GLY A 174 -7.09 12.10 5.08
C GLY A 174 -8.51 12.10 5.63
N LYS A 175 -8.72 11.58 6.85
CA LYS A 175 -10.07 11.52 7.45
C LYS A 175 -10.58 12.87 7.93
N ASP A 176 -9.68 13.77 8.29
CA ASP A 176 -9.99 15.09 8.83
C ASP A 176 -9.09 16.18 8.22
N LYS A 177 -9.52 17.44 8.38
CA LYS A 177 -8.69 18.61 8.00
C LYS A 177 -7.37 18.67 8.78
N THR A 178 -7.36 18.09 9.98
CA THR A 178 -6.19 17.98 10.84
C THR A 178 -5.80 16.53 10.96
N LYS A 179 -4.49 16.25 10.87
CA LYS A 179 -3.93 14.91 11.02
C LYS A 179 -4.45 14.24 12.29
N THR A 180 -5.06 13.08 12.15
CA THR A 180 -5.57 12.31 13.28
C THR A 180 -4.42 11.77 14.13
N ALA A 181 -4.71 11.36 15.37
CA ALA A 181 -3.71 10.73 16.25
C ALA A 181 -3.13 9.44 15.63
N TYR A 182 -3.95 8.72 14.84
CA TYR A 182 -3.57 7.54 14.08
C TYR A 182 -2.56 7.89 12.98
N GLU A 183 -2.89 8.84 12.11
CA GLU A 183 -2.03 9.25 11.00
C GLU A 183 -0.68 9.79 11.52
N ALA A 184 -0.69 10.55 12.62
CA ALA A 184 0.52 11.04 13.28
C ALA A 184 1.35 9.92 13.92
N ALA A 185 0.71 8.89 14.47
CA ALA A 185 1.41 7.73 15.03
C ALA A 185 2.03 6.88 13.91
N TRP A 186 1.30 6.64 12.83
CA TRP A 186 1.78 5.90 11.68
C TRP A 186 2.95 6.62 10.99
N GLU A 187 2.83 7.92 10.72
CA GLU A 187 3.89 8.70 10.07
C GLU A 187 5.20 8.65 10.87
N LEU A 188 5.14 8.70 12.20
CA LEU A 188 6.32 8.60 13.05
C LEU A 188 7.01 7.24 12.98
N MET A 189 6.27 6.17 12.70
CA MET A 189 6.75 4.78 12.73
C MET A 189 7.08 4.20 11.35
N ALA A 190 6.42 4.68 10.30
CA ALA A 190 6.38 4.01 8.99
C ALA A 190 7.79 3.67 8.47
N ALA A 191 8.73 4.63 8.51
CA ALA A 191 10.11 4.39 8.08
C ALA A 191 10.81 3.28 8.89
N GLY A 192 10.60 3.23 10.20
CA GLY A 192 11.17 2.18 11.06
C GLY A 192 10.58 0.81 10.75
N LEU A 193 9.26 0.72 10.58
CA LEU A 193 8.58 -0.54 10.22
C LEU A 193 9.02 -1.04 8.84
N ILE A 194 9.11 -0.14 7.86
CA ILE A 194 9.56 -0.45 6.49
C ILE A 194 11.04 -0.86 6.48
N GLN A 195 11.88 -0.23 7.32
CA GLN A 195 13.28 -0.62 7.49
C GLN A 195 13.38 -2.04 8.06
N SER A 196 12.68 -2.34 9.16
CA SER A 196 12.68 -3.68 9.78
C SER A 196 12.26 -4.75 8.78
N LYS A 197 11.15 -4.54 8.07
CA LYS A 197 10.67 -5.44 7.00
C LYS A 197 11.69 -5.60 5.88
N GLY A 198 12.37 -4.51 5.49
CA GLY A 198 13.41 -4.54 4.46
C GLY A 198 14.69 -5.25 4.88
N ILE A 199 15.01 -5.29 6.18
CA ILE A 199 16.15 -6.05 6.70
C ILE A 199 15.82 -7.55 6.72
N GLU A 200 14.62 -7.90 7.19
CA GLU A 200 14.14 -9.29 7.25
C GLU A 200 13.97 -9.89 5.85
N LYS A 201 13.30 -9.14 4.96
CA LYS A 201 13.02 -9.55 3.58
C LYS A 201 13.42 -8.44 2.62
N PRO A 202 14.69 -8.42 2.18
CA PRO A 202 15.17 -7.42 1.25
C PRO A 202 14.38 -7.42 -0.06
N GLY A 203 14.13 -6.22 -0.59
CA GLY A 203 13.56 -6.03 -1.91
C GLY A 203 14.44 -6.63 -3.00
N ILE A 204 13.82 -6.99 -4.13
CA ILE A 204 14.51 -7.56 -5.28
C ILE A 204 14.83 -6.43 -6.27
N ALA A 205 15.93 -6.54 -7.01
CA ALA A 205 16.10 -5.82 -8.27
C ALA A 205 16.54 -6.73 -9.39
N VAL A 206 16.15 -6.29 -10.58
CA VAL A 206 16.60 -6.80 -11.87
C VAL A 206 17.93 -6.12 -12.23
N VAL A 207 18.93 -6.91 -12.61
CA VAL A 207 20.30 -6.44 -12.91
C VAL A 207 20.30 -5.44 -14.06
N GLU A 208 19.43 -5.70 -15.05
CA GLU A 208 19.29 -4.96 -16.30
C GLU A 208 18.52 -3.64 -16.16
N GLY A 209 17.89 -3.38 -15.00
CA GLY A 209 17.10 -2.17 -14.78
C GLY A 209 17.96 -0.91 -14.60
N ASP A 210 17.48 0.23 -15.12
CA ASP A 210 18.10 1.52 -14.89
C ASP A 210 17.55 2.17 -13.60
N TYR A 211 18.35 2.11 -12.55
CA TYR A 211 18.06 2.73 -11.25
C TYR A 211 18.80 4.07 -11.05
N THR A 212 19.34 4.67 -12.10
CA THR A 212 20.18 5.89 -11.98
C THR A 212 19.41 7.04 -11.33
N PHE A 213 18.14 7.23 -11.68
CA PHE A 213 17.27 8.25 -11.10
C PHE A 213 16.97 7.99 -9.62
N PHE A 214 16.71 6.73 -9.25
CA PHE A 214 16.52 6.33 -7.85
C PHE A 214 17.79 6.59 -7.04
N ARG A 215 18.94 6.11 -7.52
CA ARG A 215 20.25 6.25 -6.87
C ARG A 215 20.59 7.71 -6.61
N ARG A 216 20.44 8.56 -7.63
CA ARG A 216 20.72 10.00 -7.53
C ARG A 216 19.86 10.70 -6.48
N SER A 217 18.60 10.28 -6.34
CA SER A 217 17.62 10.99 -5.50
C SER A 217 17.60 10.48 -4.06
N PHE A 218 17.81 9.17 -3.86
CA PHE A 218 17.54 8.49 -2.59
C PHE A 218 18.72 7.72 -2.01
N MET A 219 19.86 7.67 -2.69
CA MET A 219 21.03 6.89 -2.23
C MET A 219 22.26 7.76 -2.02
N ASP A 220 22.06 9.00 -1.56
CA ASP A 220 23.10 9.93 -1.14
C ASP A 220 23.48 9.77 0.35
N ALA A 221 23.06 8.67 0.99
CA ALA A 221 23.40 8.36 2.37
C ALA A 221 24.84 7.85 2.50
N ASP A 222 25.42 7.96 3.70
CA ASP A 222 26.70 7.33 4.05
C ASP A 222 26.64 5.85 3.68
N PRO A 223 27.56 5.34 2.84
CA PRO A 223 27.56 3.93 2.43
C PRO A 223 27.86 2.98 3.60
N LYS A 224 28.34 3.49 4.74
CA LYS A 224 28.60 2.65 5.92
C LYS A 224 27.29 2.21 6.56
N TRP A 225 27.02 0.91 6.48
CA TRP A 225 25.94 0.28 7.23
C TRP A 225 26.09 0.55 8.74
N PRO A 226 25.04 0.99 9.44
CA PRO A 226 25.14 1.25 10.87
C PRO A 226 25.48 -0.04 11.64
N ASP A 227 26.52 0.02 12.48
CA ASP A 227 27.05 -1.15 13.19
C ASP A 227 26.04 -1.78 14.17
N TYR A 228 25.01 -1.02 14.55
CA TYR A 228 23.92 -1.46 15.43
C TYR A 228 22.74 -2.12 14.70
N LEU A 229 22.70 -2.10 13.36
CA LEU A 229 21.65 -2.76 12.58
C LEU A 229 22.12 -4.12 12.06
N PRO A 230 21.27 -5.16 12.11
CA PRO A 230 21.59 -6.42 11.46
C PRO A 230 21.80 -6.19 9.96
N LYS A 231 22.79 -6.88 9.38
CA LYS A 231 23.04 -6.79 7.94
C LYS A 231 21.91 -7.51 7.18
N PRO A 232 21.40 -6.92 6.09
CA PRO A 232 20.32 -7.53 5.32
C PRO A 232 20.80 -8.83 4.68
N GLN A 233 19.93 -9.84 4.64
CA GLN A 233 20.20 -11.12 3.98
C GLN A 233 20.03 -10.98 2.45
N SER A 234 20.92 -10.25 1.75
CA SER A 234 20.85 -10.09 0.29
C SER A 234 22.04 -10.75 -0.43
N ARG A 235 21.74 -11.43 -1.55
CA ARG A 235 22.71 -11.96 -2.53
C ARG A 235 22.61 -11.26 -3.91
N GLY A 236 21.88 -10.16 -4.01
CA GLY A 236 21.55 -9.49 -5.28
C GLY A 236 22.62 -8.49 -5.80
N PRO A 237 22.39 -7.89 -6.98
CA PRO A 237 23.31 -6.93 -7.61
C PRO A 237 23.42 -5.59 -6.88
N PHE A 238 22.49 -5.29 -5.97
CA PHE A 238 22.67 -4.21 -5.01
C PHE A 238 23.77 -4.61 -4.04
N GLN A 239 24.93 -3.97 -4.18
CA GLN A 239 26.07 -4.16 -3.31
C GLN A 239 25.65 -4.02 -1.84
N HIS A 240 26.28 -4.82 -0.97
CA HIS A 240 26.22 -4.64 0.47
C HIS A 240 26.46 -3.16 0.81
N GLY A 241 25.51 -2.50 1.51
CA GLY A 241 25.65 -1.09 1.90
C GLY A 241 24.93 -0.07 1.01
N MET A 242 24.08 -0.50 0.08
CA MET A 242 23.17 0.41 -0.63
C MET A 242 22.00 0.83 0.29
N ILE A 243 22.24 1.88 1.09
CA ILE A 243 21.27 2.41 2.06
C ILE A 243 20.33 3.40 1.36
N TRP A 244 19.03 3.12 1.44
CA TRP A 244 18.01 4.06 0.98
C TRP A 244 17.76 5.13 2.04
N ASN A 245 17.67 6.37 1.59
CA ASN A 245 17.15 7.46 2.40
C ASN A 245 15.62 7.34 2.48
N LEU A 246 15.13 6.46 3.36
CA LEU A 246 13.69 6.23 3.55
C LEU A 246 12.94 7.50 3.95
N LYS A 247 13.62 8.44 4.63
CA LYS A 247 13.02 9.74 4.94
C LYS A 247 12.64 10.48 3.67
N LYS A 248 13.52 10.52 2.67
CA LYS A 248 13.23 11.15 1.39
C LYS A 248 12.15 10.40 0.61
N VAL A 249 12.27 9.08 0.53
CA VAL A 249 11.30 8.23 -0.21
C VAL A 249 9.89 8.38 0.35
N LEU A 250 9.73 8.45 1.68
CA LEU A 250 8.42 8.49 2.32
C LEU A 250 7.90 9.91 2.56
N TYR A 251 8.74 10.84 2.99
CA TYR A 251 8.27 12.08 3.62
C TYR A 251 8.57 13.37 2.84
N ASP A 252 9.49 13.37 1.87
CA ASP A 252 9.78 14.60 1.10
C ASP A 252 8.55 15.12 0.35
N SER A 253 7.62 14.22 0.00
CA SER A 253 6.37 14.55 -0.68
C SER A 253 5.22 13.69 -0.17
N LEU A 254 4.98 13.67 1.15
CA LEU A 254 3.80 13.06 1.77
C LEU A 254 2.70 14.10 2.02
N SER A 255 1.47 13.79 1.63
CA SER A 255 0.31 14.63 1.93
C SER A 255 -0.91 13.79 2.30
N PHE A 256 -1.62 14.23 3.34
CA PHE A 256 -2.96 13.73 3.67
C PHE A 256 -3.96 14.69 3.07
N VAL A 257 -4.82 14.20 2.18
CA VAL A 257 -5.65 15.06 1.31
C VAL A 257 -7.11 14.59 1.34
N ASP A 258 -8.04 15.54 1.26
CA ASP A 258 -9.47 15.26 1.09
C ASP A 258 -9.73 14.80 -0.35
N SER A 259 -10.30 13.60 -0.50
CA SER A 259 -10.68 12.98 -1.77
C SER A 259 -11.62 13.84 -2.62
N LYS A 260 -12.40 14.75 -2.03
CA LYS A 260 -13.23 15.72 -2.78
C LYS A 260 -12.42 16.69 -3.64
N ASN A 261 -11.18 16.95 -3.25
CA ASN A 261 -10.29 17.91 -3.92
C ASN A 261 -9.14 17.21 -4.64
N CYS A 262 -9.09 15.87 -4.63
CA CYS A 262 -8.03 15.09 -5.26
C CYS A 262 -8.64 13.98 -6.13
N CYS A 263 -8.64 14.20 -7.45
CA CYS A 263 -9.15 13.20 -8.40
C CYS A 263 -8.36 11.88 -8.32
N GLY A 264 -7.05 11.91 -8.04
CA GLY A 264 -6.26 10.70 -7.84
C GLY A 264 -6.72 9.85 -6.65
N LEU A 265 -7.19 10.47 -5.55
CA LEU A 265 -7.80 9.76 -4.43
C LEU A 265 -9.15 9.12 -4.81
N GLN A 266 -9.95 9.79 -5.65
CA GLN A 266 -11.18 9.18 -6.18
C GLN A 266 -10.88 7.96 -7.08
N LEU A 267 -9.82 8.04 -7.89
CA LEU A 267 -9.38 6.91 -8.72
C LEU A 267 -9.03 5.68 -7.87
N VAL A 268 -8.23 5.86 -6.80
CA VAL A 268 -7.84 4.75 -5.92
C VAL A 268 -9.01 4.22 -5.08
N ASP A 269 -9.93 5.07 -4.61
CA ASP A 269 -11.19 4.62 -3.96
C ASP A 269 -11.94 3.66 -4.88
N ILE A 270 -12.10 4.05 -6.15
CA ILE A 270 -12.85 3.26 -7.13
C ILE A 270 -12.19 1.90 -7.36
N VAL A 271 -10.89 1.83 -7.67
CA VAL A 271 -10.24 0.55 -7.98
C VAL A 271 -10.06 -0.34 -6.73
N THR A 272 -9.86 0.25 -5.56
CA THR A 272 -9.77 -0.49 -4.29
C THR A 272 -11.13 -1.07 -3.90
N SER A 273 -12.20 -0.28 -4.05
CA SER A 273 -13.59 -0.74 -3.90
C SER A 273 -13.97 -1.80 -4.93
N THR A 274 -13.50 -1.65 -6.17
CA THR A 274 -13.71 -2.62 -7.25
C THR A 274 -13.13 -3.98 -6.91
N PHE A 275 -11.86 -4.01 -6.47
CA PHE A 275 -11.21 -5.22 -5.98
C PHE A 275 -12.06 -5.89 -4.90
N ARG A 276 -12.44 -5.13 -3.87
CA ARG A 276 -13.26 -5.65 -2.77
C ARG A 276 -14.61 -6.18 -3.25
N ARG A 277 -15.31 -5.45 -4.12
CA ARG A 277 -16.63 -5.86 -4.64
C ARG A 277 -16.54 -7.13 -5.48
N ALA A 278 -15.50 -7.27 -6.30
CA ALA A 278 -15.25 -8.47 -7.09
C ALA A 278 -15.09 -9.70 -6.19
N LEU A 279 -14.20 -9.62 -5.19
CA LEU A 279 -13.97 -10.74 -4.27
C LEU A 279 -15.21 -11.03 -3.39
N MET A 280 -15.97 -10.01 -3.01
CA MET A 280 -17.20 -10.18 -2.24
C MET A 280 -18.41 -10.66 -3.08
N GLY A 281 -18.24 -10.88 -4.40
CA GLY A 281 -19.32 -11.30 -5.29
C GLY A 281 -20.39 -10.23 -5.54
N ARG A 282 -20.02 -8.94 -5.42
CA ARG A 282 -20.91 -7.75 -5.55
C ARG A 282 -20.65 -6.94 -6.82
N LEU A 283 -19.84 -7.46 -7.73
CA LEU A 283 -19.55 -6.89 -9.03
C LEU A 283 -19.40 -8.06 -10.00
N LYS A 284 -20.03 -7.98 -11.17
CA LYS A 284 -19.88 -9.03 -12.19
C LYS A 284 -18.55 -8.89 -12.92
N GLN A 285 -18.10 -9.99 -13.54
CA GLN A 285 -16.82 -10.08 -14.25
C GLN A 285 -16.58 -8.92 -15.22
N GLN A 286 -17.60 -8.51 -15.99
CA GLN A 286 -17.49 -7.38 -16.93
C GLN A 286 -16.93 -6.11 -16.28
N GLY A 287 -17.24 -5.85 -15.01
CA GLY A 287 -16.78 -4.65 -14.31
C GLY A 287 -15.35 -4.70 -13.80
N TYR A 288 -14.73 -5.88 -13.67
CA TYR A 288 -13.36 -6.02 -13.13
C TYR A 288 -12.45 -6.86 -14.03
N GLU A 289 -12.88 -7.15 -15.25
CA GLU A 289 -12.23 -8.11 -16.14
C GLU A 289 -10.74 -7.81 -16.35
N ARG A 290 -10.41 -6.53 -16.51
CA ARG A 290 -9.05 -6.04 -16.75
C ARG A 290 -8.33 -5.54 -15.50
N LEU A 291 -8.92 -5.68 -14.31
CA LEU A 291 -8.34 -5.18 -13.06
C LEU A 291 -6.93 -5.75 -12.82
N GLY A 292 -6.72 -7.03 -13.16
CA GLY A 292 -5.41 -7.69 -13.03
C GLY A 292 -4.30 -7.03 -13.86
N GLU A 293 -4.63 -6.38 -14.99
CA GLU A 293 -3.64 -5.73 -15.86
C GLU A 293 -2.99 -4.49 -15.21
N LEU A 294 -3.66 -3.87 -14.24
CA LEU A 294 -3.09 -2.81 -13.40
C LEU A 294 -2.10 -3.38 -12.39
N MET A 295 -2.17 -4.66 -12.06
CA MET A 295 -1.38 -5.23 -10.98
C MET A 295 -0.05 -5.80 -11.48
N ARG A 296 0.97 -5.65 -10.64
CA ARG A 296 2.28 -6.26 -10.81
C ARG A 296 2.53 -7.27 -9.70
N ARG A 297 3.37 -8.27 -9.98
CA ARG A 297 3.79 -9.26 -8.99
C ARG A 297 5.25 -9.66 -9.16
N LEU A 298 5.97 -9.74 -8.05
CA LEU A 298 7.25 -10.45 -7.94
C LEU A 298 7.07 -11.94 -7.59
N GLY A 299 5.93 -12.29 -6.98
CA GLY A 299 5.63 -13.61 -6.45
C GLY A 299 4.43 -14.29 -7.13
N PRO A 300 3.86 -15.32 -6.48
CA PRO A 300 2.75 -16.08 -7.07
C PRO A 300 1.47 -15.25 -7.20
N SER A 301 1.24 -14.26 -6.34
CA SER A 301 0.04 -13.41 -6.37
C SER A 301 0.40 -11.92 -6.38
N PRO A 302 -0.36 -11.06 -7.10
CA PRO A 302 -0.23 -9.62 -7.03
C PRO A 302 -0.82 -9.01 -5.75
N VAL A 303 -1.63 -9.77 -4.99
CA VAL A 303 -2.28 -9.32 -3.76
C VAL A 303 -1.59 -9.93 -2.55
N GLU A 304 -1.34 -9.11 -1.53
CA GLU A 304 -0.89 -9.61 -0.22
C GLU A 304 -2.08 -9.78 0.73
N LEU A 305 -2.32 -11.02 1.16
CA LEU A 305 -3.40 -11.36 2.10
C LEU A 305 -2.84 -11.57 3.50
N HIS A 306 -3.32 -10.77 4.45
CA HIS A 306 -2.96 -10.85 5.85
C HIS A 306 -4.03 -11.60 6.63
N LEU A 307 -3.60 -12.63 7.35
CA LEU A 307 -4.34 -13.21 8.46
C LEU A 307 -3.55 -12.92 9.72
N PHE A 308 -4.19 -12.31 10.70
CA PHE A 308 -3.53 -11.88 11.93
C PHE A 308 -3.49 -12.99 12.98
N ASN A 309 -3.51 -14.26 12.54
CA ASN A 309 -3.42 -15.43 13.41
C ASN A 309 -1.97 -15.70 13.83
N SER A 310 -1.82 -16.45 14.93
CA SER A 310 -0.52 -16.78 15.53
C SER A 310 0.43 -17.59 14.62
N ASN A 311 -0.01 -18.00 13.42
CA ASN A 311 0.76 -18.81 12.48
C ASN A 311 1.16 -18.08 11.19
N GLY A 312 0.97 -16.76 11.12
CA GLY A 312 1.30 -15.98 9.93
C GLY A 312 0.35 -16.24 8.75
N SER A 313 0.48 -15.38 7.73
CA SER A 313 -0.36 -15.35 6.52
C SER A 313 -0.68 -16.75 5.98
N GLN A 314 -1.91 -17.24 6.13
CA GLN A 314 -2.33 -18.43 5.36
C GLN A 314 -2.68 -18.02 3.94
N ARG A 315 -2.29 -18.87 2.99
CA ARG A 315 -2.67 -18.80 1.59
C ARG A 315 -4.19 -19.01 1.45
N GLY A 316 -4.83 -18.09 0.70
CA GLY A 316 -5.98 -18.27 -0.19
C GLY A 316 -7.22 -19.03 0.31
N PHE A 317 -8.38 -18.37 0.24
CA PHE A 317 -9.69 -19.00 0.42
C PHE A 317 -10.20 -19.56 -0.91
N SER A 318 -10.66 -20.82 -0.89
CA SER A 318 -11.27 -21.49 -2.06
C SER A 318 -12.52 -20.76 -2.59
N GLU A 319 -13.15 -19.92 -1.77
CA GLU A 319 -14.36 -19.18 -2.16
C GLU A 319 -14.09 -17.93 -2.99
N TYR A 320 -12.82 -17.52 -3.13
CA TYR A 320 -12.41 -16.38 -3.98
C TYR A 320 -11.76 -16.82 -5.30
N ASP A 321 -11.68 -18.13 -5.54
CA ASP A 321 -10.84 -18.74 -6.58
C ASP A 321 -11.10 -18.17 -7.97
N ASN A 322 -12.35 -17.93 -8.35
CA ASN A 322 -12.65 -17.43 -9.71
C ASN A 322 -12.18 -15.98 -9.94
N ALA A 323 -12.43 -15.09 -8.98
CA ALA A 323 -12.01 -13.69 -9.09
C ALA A 323 -10.49 -13.56 -8.94
N VAL A 324 -9.91 -14.28 -7.98
CA VAL A 324 -8.45 -14.32 -7.76
C VAL A 324 -7.75 -14.93 -8.96
N ALA A 325 -8.21 -16.06 -9.49
CA ALA A 325 -7.59 -16.68 -10.67
C ALA A 325 -7.64 -15.75 -11.89
N LEU A 326 -8.75 -15.02 -12.10
CA LEU A 326 -8.82 -14.06 -13.20
C LEU A 326 -7.81 -12.91 -13.00
N ILE A 327 -7.76 -12.32 -11.80
CA ILE A 327 -6.82 -11.25 -11.46
C ILE A 327 -5.37 -11.75 -11.61
N ASP A 328 -5.05 -12.92 -11.06
CA ASP A 328 -3.73 -13.52 -11.11
C ASP A 328 -3.31 -13.84 -12.56
N SER A 329 -4.23 -14.37 -13.37
CA SER A 329 -3.95 -14.71 -14.78
C SER A 329 -3.66 -13.50 -15.66
N ARG A 330 -4.25 -12.34 -15.34
CA ARG A 330 -4.04 -11.08 -16.07
C ARG A 330 -2.98 -10.17 -15.45
N SER A 331 -2.51 -10.50 -14.25
CA SER A 331 -1.40 -9.79 -13.60
C SER A 331 -0.06 -10.07 -14.27
N GLN A 332 0.74 -9.01 -14.40
CA GLN A 332 2.04 -9.10 -15.05
C GLN A 332 3.14 -9.37 -14.03
N LEU A 333 4.01 -10.34 -14.36
CA LEU A 333 5.26 -10.53 -13.62
C LEU A 333 6.14 -9.30 -13.84
N VAL A 334 6.66 -8.75 -12.74
CA VAL A 334 7.64 -7.66 -12.80
C VAL A 334 8.88 -8.16 -13.55
N GLY A 335 9.34 -7.38 -14.55
CA GLY A 335 10.54 -7.69 -15.34
C GLY A 335 10.27 -8.46 -16.65
N LYS A 336 9.02 -8.74 -17.00
CA LYS A 336 8.59 -9.03 -18.38
C LYS A 336 8.00 -7.75 -18.98
#